data_AF-A0A9Q0U783-F1
#
_entry.id   AF-A0A9Q0U783-F1
#
_cell.length_a   1.000
_cell.length_b   1.000
_cell.length_c   1.000
_cell.angle_alpha   90.00
_cell.angle_beta   90.00
_cell.angle_gamma   90.00
#
_symmetry.space_group_name_H-M   'P 1'
#
loop_
_entity.id
_entity.type
_entity.pdbx_description
1 polymer ?
#
loop_
_entity_poly.entity_id
_entity_poly.type
_entity_poly.pdbx_seq_one_letter_code
_entity_poly.pdbx_strand_id
1 'polypeptide(L)'
;MEDDPTCGHIIDDIAIKKLFIPDRPKDNAVINGDYEEGPWMFANVSLGVLLPTKLDEETSSLPGWIVESNRAVRYIDSYHYSVPQGKRAIELLSGKEGIISQMVETTPNKPYTMSFALGHAEDKCKQPLAIMAFAGDQAQNIHYTPDSNSTFQLANLNFTAKAERTRIAFYSVYYNTRTDDKSSLCGPVVDDVRVWFSGARRLGFGGLGLGLGLGLGLWVLAVALF
;
A
#
# COMPACT_ATOMS: atom_id res chain seq x y z
N MET A 1 31.17 35.97 4.45
CA MET A 1 31.09 35.10 3.27
C MET A 1 30.15 35.84 2.34
N GLU A 2 30.67 36.41 1.26
CA GLU A 2 29.84 37.03 0.22
C GLU A 2 29.02 35.94 -0.47
N ASP A 3 27.73 36.19 -0.68
CA ASP A 3 26.87 35.30 -1.44
C ASP A 3 27.35 35.30 -2.90
N ASP A 4 27.76 34.13 -3.40
CA ASP A 4 28.12 33.95 -4.80
C ASP A 4 26.88 34.19 -5.66
N PRO A 5 26.86 35.19 -6.56
CA PRO A 5 25.68 35.51 -7.37
C PRO A 5 25.32 34.40 -8.36
N THR A 6 26.18 33.39 -8.56
CA THR A 6 25.89 32.19 -9.35
C THR A 6 25.18 31.10 -8.53
N CYS A 7 25.14 31.24 -7.21
CA CYS A 7 24.42 30.33 -6.31
C CYS A 7 22.97 30.82 -6.12
N GLY A 8 22.04 30.12 -6.76
CA GLY A 8 20.61 30.37 -6.64
C GLY A 8 19.79 29.18 -7.10
N HIS A 9 18.51 29.17 -6.77
CA HIS A 9 17.59 28.14 -7.26
C HIS A 9 17.39 28.30 -8.78
N ILE A 10 17.53 27.21 -9.52
CA ILE A 10 17.26 27.17 -10.95
C ILE A 10 15.87 26.57 -11.15
N ILE A 11 15.02 27.27 -11.91
CA ILE A 11 13.74 26.75 -12.42
C ILE A 11 13.96 26.48 -13.90
N ASP A 12 13.73 25.24 -14.31
CA ASP A 12 13.88 24.80 -15.70
C ASP A 12 12.49 24.62 -16.33
N ASP A 13 11.73 23.63 -15.86
CA ASP A 13 10.40 23.30 -16.35
C ASP A 13 9.30 23.48 -15.30
N ILE A 14 8.10 23.88 -15.76
CA ILE A 14 6.90 23.98 -14.93
C ILE A 14 5.76 23.18 -15.58
N ALA A 15 5.16 22.27 -14.81
CA ALA A 15 3.94 21.58 -15.19
C ALA A 15 2.82 21.87 -14.18
N ILE A 16 1.61 22.05 -14.69
CA ILE A 16 0.40 22.25 -13.88
C ILE A 16 -0.60 21.17 -14.26
N LYS A 17 -0.99 20.34 -13.29
CA LYS A 17 -2.03 19.33 -13.42
C LYS A 17 -3.13 19.62 -12.42
N LYS A 18 -4.38 19.64 -12.88
CA LYS A 18 -5.54 19.60 -11.99
C LYS A 18 -5.67 18.17 -11.45
N LEU A 19 -5.60 18.04 -10.13
CA LEU A 19 -5.81 16.76 -9.45
C LEU A 19 -7.29 16.57 -9.13
N PHE A 20 -7.74 15.33 -9.21
CA PHE A 20 -9.07 14.92 -8.78
C PHE A 20 -8.94 13.95 -7.63
N ILE A 21 -9.81 14.03 -6.63
CA ILE A 21 -9.87 13.00 -5.59
C ILE A 21 -10.70 11.85 -6.18
N PRO A 22 -10.13 10.64 -6.36
CA PRO A 22 -10.90 9.51 -6.86
C PRO A 22 -12.04 9.17 -5.90
N ASP A 23 -13.16 8.71 -6.46
CA ASP A 23 -14.25 8.17 -5.64
C ASP A 23 -13.75 6.96 -4.84
N ARG A 24 -14.23 6.81 -3.62
CA ARG A 24 -13.88 5.66 -2.80
C ARG A 24 -14.39 4.37 -3.46
N PRO A 25 -13.54 3.34 -3.64
CA PRO A 25 -13.98 2.07 -4.19
C PRO A 25 -14.97 1.35 -3.26
N LYS A 26 -15.90 0.58 -3.85
CA LYS A 26 -16.77 -0.32 -3.07
C LYS A 26 -15.89 -1.37 -2.39
N ASP A 27 -16.10 -1.56 -1.09
CA ASP A 27 -15.38 -2.52 -0.24
C ASP A 27 -13.89 -2.22 0.05
N ASN A 28 -13.39 -1.02 -0.29
CA ASN A 28 -12.08 -0.53 0.14
C ASN A 28 -12.23 0.81 0.85
N ALA A 29 -11.75 0.90 2.10
CA ALA A 29 -11.77 2.16 2.84
C ALA A 29 -10.70 3.16 2.36
N VAL A 30 -9.69 2.69 1.62
CA VAL A 30 -8.59 3.51 1.09
C VAL A 30 -9.01 4.19 -0.20
N ILE A 31 -8.77 5.49 -0.30
CA ILE A 31 -8.88 6.29 -1.53
C ILE A 31 -7.50 6.37 -2.18
N ASN A 32 -7.46 6.20 -3.51
CA ASN A 32 -6.22 6.33 -4.29
C ASN A 32 -5.08 5.44 -3.75
N GLY A 33 -5.41 4.20 -3.34
CA GLY A 33 -4.47 3.28 -2.72
C GLY A 33 -3.45 2.68 -3.69
N ASP A 34 -3.75 2.73 -4.98
CA ASP A 34 -2.90 2.40 -6.13
C ASP A 34 -2.10 3.61 -6.65
N TYR A 35 -2.27 4.79 -6.04
CA TYR A 35 -1.53 6.01 -6.35
C TYR A 35 -1.61 6.49 -7.81
N GLU A 36 -2.57 6.01 -8.60
CA GLU A 36 -2.69 6.33 -10.02
C GLU A 36 -3.02 7.80 -10.29
N GLU A 37 -3.60 8.48 -9.28
CA GLU A 37 -3.83 9.91 -9.34
C GLU A 37 -2.83 10.67 -8.45
N GLY A 38 -1.96 11.44 -9.09
CA GLY A 38 -0.90 12.21 -8.43
C GLY A 38 -0.33 13.30 -9.34
N PRO A 39 0.81 13.92 -8.97
CA PRO A 39 1.39 15.04 -9.70
C PRO A 39 1.77 14.68 -11.14
N TRP A 40 2.00 15.71 -11.95
CA TRP A 40 2.47 15.51 -13.32
C TRP A 40 3.87 14.87 -13.33
N MET A 41 4.05 13.88 -14.21
CA MET A 41 5.32 13.19 -14.43
C MET A 41 5.76 13.43 -15.87
N PHE A 42 6.96 13.96 -16.08
CA PHE A 42 7.52 14.14 -17.41
C PHE A 42 8.00 12.80 -17.97
N ALA A 43 7.54 12.45 -19.17
CA ALA A 43 7.85 11.16 -19.79
C ALA A 43 9.34 10.93 -20.07
N ASN A 44 10.14 12.00 -20.14
CA ASN A 44 11.57 11.94 -20.47
C ASN A 44 12.48 12.18 -19.25
N VAL A 45 11.93 12.22 -18.03
CA VAL A 45 12.67 12.51 -16.80
C VAL A 45 12.47 11.39 -15.78
N SER A 46 13.57 10.76 -15.37
CA SER A 46 13.59 9.58 -14.49
C SER A 46 13.91 9.91 -13.02
N LEU A 47 13.56 11.11 -12.54
CA LEU A 47 13.85 11.55 -11.16
C LEU A 47 12.71 11.29 -10.17
N GLY A 48 11.52 10.95 -10.68
CA GLY A 48 10.28 10.97 -9.92
C GLY A 48 9.89 12.39 -9.45
N VAL A 49 8.88 12.48 -8.60
CA VAL A 49 8.47 13.75 -7.96
C VAL A 49 8.58 13.61 -6.45
N LEU A 50 9.38 14.48 -5.83
CA LEU A 50 9.45 14.57 -4.37
C LEU A 50 8.19 15.26 -3.85
N LEU A 51 7.43 14.55 -3.04
CA LEU A 51 6.23 15.09 -2.41
C LEU A 51 6.64 15.81 -1.11
N PRO A 52 6.43 17.13 -1.00
CA PRO A 52 6.79 17.87 0.18
C PRO A 52 5.90 17.49 1.36
N THR A 53 6.30 17.91 2.55
CA THR A 53 5.45 17.80 3.73
C THR A 53 4.19 18.61 3.54
N LYS A 54 3.05 17.99 3.85
CA LYS A 54 1.79 18.73 3.86
C LYS A 54 0.86 18.08 4.85
N LEU A 55 0.53 18.81 5.91
CA LEU A 55 -0.39 18.34 6.95
C LEU A 55 -1.86 18.53 6.56
N ASP A 56 -2.12 19.29 5.50
CA ASP A 56 -3.47 19.56 5.01
C ASP A 56 -3.86 18.56 3.91
N GLU A 57 -4.86 17.72 4.19
CA GLU A 57 -5.42 16.71 3.28
C GLU A 57 -5.96 17.35 1.99
N GLU A 58 -6.59 18.53 2.08
CA GLU A 58 -7.33 19.15 0.96
C GLU A 58 -6.41 19.66 -0.14
N THR A 59 -5.14 19.92 0.20
CA THR A 59 -4.19 20.53 -0.72
C THR A 59 -3.01 19.62 -1.02
N SER A 60 -3.04 18.35 -0.60
CA SER A 60 -1.99 17.38 -0.90
C SER A 60 -1.78 17.19 -2.41
N SER A 61 -0.52 17.08 -2.83
CA SER A 61 -0.17 16.71 -4.21
C SER A 61 -0.50 15.25 -4.54
N LEU A 62 -0.91 14.46 -3.54
CA LEU A 62 -1.34 13.08 -3.68
C LEU A 62 -2.74 12.94 -3.04
N PRO A 63 -3.82 12.98 -3.84
CA PRO A 63 -5.18 12.96 -3.33
C PRO A 63 -5.45 11.80 -2.35
N GLY A 64 -5.99 12.14 -1.18
CA GLY A 64 -6.27 11.19 -0.10
C GLY A 64 -5.07 10.84 0.79
N TRP A 65 -3.85 11.27 0.46
CA TRP A 65 -2.65 10.90 1.21
C TRP A 65 -1.88 12.13 1.70
N ILE A 66 -1.25 11.99 2.86
CA ILE A 66 -0.51 13.05 3.56
C ILE A 66 0.93 12.59 3.76
N VAL A 67 1.89 13.47 3.50
CA VAL A 67 3.29 13.31 3.95
C VAL A 67 3.44 14.07 5.26
N GLU A 68 3.51 13.34 6.37
CA GLU A 68 3.39 13.91 7.72
C GLU A 68 4.70 14.47 8.28
N SER A 69 5.82 13.89 7.90
CA SER A 69 7.13 14.14 8.49
C SER A 69 7.97 15.01 7.57
N ASN A 70 8.95 15.72 8.14
CA ASN A 70 9.82 16.72 7.49
C ASN A 70 10.65 16.25 6.28
N ARG A 71 10.55 14.99 5.85
CA ARG A 71 11.22 14.48 4.66
C ARG A 71 10.23 14.02 3.61
N ALA A 72 10.61 14.23 2.36
CA ALA A 72 9.82 13.82 1.22
C ALA A 72 9.79 12.30 1.03
N VAL A 73 8.69 11.83 0.46
CA VAL A 73 8.58 10.57 -0.25
C VAL A 73 8.64 10.84 -1.76
N ARG A 74 8.95 9.85 -2.58
CA ARG A 74 9.02 10.02 -4.03
C ARG A 74 7.85 9.32 -4.71
N TYR A 75 7.13 10.06 -5.53
CA TYR A 75 6.17 9.54 -6.48
C TYR A 75 6.91 9.08 -7.74
N ILE A 76 6.72 7.82 -8.13
CA ILE A 76 7.43 7.18 -9.23
C ILE A 76 6.47 6.67 -10.31
N ASP A 77 7.00 6.39 -11.49
CA ASP A 77 6.25 5.82 -12.60
C ASP A 77 6.89 4.57 -13.21
N SER A 78 6.06 3.75 -13.86
CA SER A 78 6.48 2.49 -14.47
C SER A 78 7.29 2.61 -15.76
N TYR A 79 7.45 3.82 -16.33
CA TYR A 79 8.33 4.01 -17.48
C TYR A 79 9.81 4.03 -17.07
N HIS A 80 10.09 4.42 -15.82
CA HIS A 80 11.45 4.60 -15.31
C HIS A 80 11.82 3.68 -14.15
N TYR A 81 10.83 3.11 -13.47
CA TYR A 81 11.02 2.32 -12.26
C TYR A 81 10.19 1.04 -12.28
N SER A 82 10.61 0.06 -11.49
CA SER A 82 9.74 -1.07 -11.14
C SER A 82 8.62 -0.60 -10.21
N VAL A 83 7.39 -0.84 -10.63
CA VAL A 83 6.16 -0.49 -9.91
C VAL A 83 5.33 -1.77 -9.72
N PRO A 84 4.86 -2.09 -8.50
CA PRO A 84 4.11 -3.31 -8.25
C PRO A 84 2.82 -3.47 -9.07
N GLN A 85 2.04 -2.40 -9.22
CA GLN A 85 0.77 -2.41 -9.94
C GLN A 85 0.58 -1.12 -10.76
N GLY A 86 -0.07 -1.22 -11.91
CA GLY A 86 -0.49 -0.04 -12.65
C GLY A 86 0.70 0.74 -13.23
N LYS A 87 0.71 2.05 -13.03
CA LYS A 87 1.71 2.97 -13.58
C LYS A 87 2.39 3.81 -12.52
N ARG A 88 1.94 3.80 -11.27
CA ARG A 88 2.38 4.73 -10.23
C ARG A 88 2.57 4.02 -8.91
N ALA A 89 3.50 4.51 -8.10
CA ALA A 89 3.70 4.04 -6.73
C ALA A 89 4.44 5.08 -5.90
N ILE A 90 4.63 4.78 -4.61
CA ILE A 90 5.39 5.61 -3.67
C ILE A 90 6.65 4.88 -3.22
N GLU A 91 7.78 5.56 -3.35
CA GLU A 91 9.07 5.14 -2.79
C GLU A 91 9.38 5.91 -1.49
N LEU A 92 9.69 5.18 -0.42
CA LEU A 92 9.93 5.74 0.92
C LEU A 92 11.43 6.02 1.16
N LEU A 93 11.88 7.23 0.83
CA LEU A 93 13.31 7.58 0.76
C LEU A 93 14.02 7.76 2.11
N SER A 94 13.30 8.20 3.14
CA SER A 94 13.92 8.94 4.26
C SER A 94 13.80 8.25 5.61
N GLY A 95 13.90 6.92 5.64
CA GLY A 95 13.80 6.15 6.87
C GLY A 95 12.54 6.53 7.69
N LYS A 96 12.71 6.61 9.01
CA LYS A 96 11.64 6.95 9.97
C LYS A 96 11.14 8.41 9.87
N GLU A 97 11.68 9.20 8.94
CA GLU A 97 11.30 10.59 8.70
C GLU A 97 10.55 10.79 7.37
N GLY A 98 10.27 9.74 6.60
CA GLY A 98 9.43 9.79 5.39
C GLY A 98 8.12 9.01 5.60
N ILE A 99 7.16 9.61 6.28
CA ILE A 99 5.90 8.99 6.68
C ILE A 99 4.79 9.43 5.71
N ILE A 100 4.20 8.45 5.03
CA ILE A 100 2.98 8.65 4.23
C ILE A 100 1.79 8.02 4.97
N SER A 101 0.64 8.70 4.96
CA SER A 101 -0.53 8.25 5.71
C SER A 101 -1.87 8.70 5.12
N GLN A 102 -2.93 8.02 5.55
CA GLN A 102 -4.32 8.36 5.22
C GLN A 102 -5.22 8.05 6.42
N MET A 103 -6.21 8.91 6.67
CA MET A 103 -7.27 8.69 7.64
C MET A 103 -8.47 8.01 6.98
N VAL A 104 -8.54 6.67 7.05
CA VAL A 104 -9.61 5.88 6.43
C VAL A 104 -10.84 5.74 7.34
N GLU A 105 -12.03 5.65 6.74
CA GLU A 105 -13.26 5.38 7.48
C GLU A 105 -13.34 3.92 7.93
N THR A 106 -13.68 3.71 9.20
CA THR A 106 -13.81 2.39 9.84
C THR A 106 -15.01 2.39 10.78
N THR A 107 -15.33 1.26 11.39
CA THR A 107 -16.30 1.20 12.50
C THR A 107 -15.60 0.67 13.75
N PRO A 108 -15.77 1.29 14.93
CA PRO A 108 -15.22 0.79 16.18
C PRO A 108 -15.55 -0.68 16.43
N ASN A 109 -14.61 -1.41 17.02
CA ASN A 109 -14.71 -2.81 17.43
C ASN A 109 -14.92 -3.81 16.28
N LYS A 110 -14.65 -3.42 15.03
CA LYS A 110 -14.66 -4.33 13.88
C LYS A 110 -13.25 -4.74 13.45
N PRO A 111 -13.03 -6.01 13.07
CA PRO A 111 -11.77 -6.46 12.51
C PRO A 111 -11.65 -6.05 11.04
N TYR A 112 -10.45 -5.61 10.66
CA TYR A 112 -10.07 -5.21 9.32
C TYR A 112 -8.72 -5.82 8.96
N THR A 113 -8.50 -5.95 7.65
CA THR A 113 -7.21 -6.31 7.06
C THR A 113 -6.78 -5.15 6.19
N MET A 114 -5.60 -4.61 6.47
CA MET A 114 -4.88 -3.74 5.56
C MET A 114 -3.95 -4.61 4.72
N SER A 115 -4.03 -4.58 3.39
CA SER A 115 -3.01 -5.15 2.52
C SER A 115 -2.36 -4.10 1.65
N PHE A 116 -1.19 -4.45 1.13
CA PHE A 116 -0.40 -3.62 0.24
C PHE A 116 0.66 -4.47 -0.47
N ALA A 117 1.12 -3.98 -1.61
CA ALA A 117 2.32 -4.47 -2.27
C ALA A 117 3.55 -3.74 -1.71
N LEU A 118 4.61 -4.50 -1.45
CA LEU A 118 5.90 -4.02 -0.97
C LEU A 118 6.99 -4.49 -1.94
N GLY A 119 7.74 -3.56 -2.53
CA GLY A 119 8.76 -3.88 -3.54
C GLY A 119 9.97 -2.96 -3.50
N HIS A 120 10.71 -2.96 -4.61
CA HIS A 120 11.81 -2.02 -4.89
C HIS A 120 11.63 -1.38 -6.27
N ALA A 121 12.23 -0.20 -6.44
CA ALA A 121 12.09 0.61 -7.65
C ALA A 121 13.05 0.21 -8.80
N GLU A 122 13.90 -0.80 -8.60
CA GLU A 122 15.02 -1.15 -9.50
C GLU A 122 16.04 -0.02 -9.73
N ASP A 123 16.10 0.95 -8.82
CA ASP A 123 16.97 2.12 -8.87
C ASP A 123 18.34 1.92 -8.21
N LYS A 124 18.76 0.64 -8.06
CA LYS A 124 19.99 0.21 -7.37
C LYS A 124 20.02 0.57 -5.88
N CYS A 125 18.86 0.67 -5.22
CA CYS A 125 18.80 0.89 -3.79
C CYS A 125 19.49 -0.23 -3.00
N LYS A 126 20.33 0.16 -2.04
CA LYS A 126 21.09 -0.79 -1.22
C LYS A 126 20.14 -1.59 -0.32
N GLN A 127 20.24 -2.92 -0.32
CA GLN A 127 19.53 -3.78 0.62
C GLN A 127 20.21 -3.84 2.01
N PRO A 128 19.47 -4.15 3.09
CA PRO A 128 18.07 -4.59 3.15
C PRO A 128 17.05 -3.45 3.03
N LEU A 129 15.83 -3.80 2.60
CA LEU A 129 14.66 -2.91 2.56
C LEU A 129 13.59 -3.44 3.52
N ALA A 130 12.95 -2.53 4.27
CA ALA A 130 11.86 -2.88 5.18
C ALA A 130 11.00 -1.65 5.45
N ILE A 131 9.71 -1.88 5.70
CA ILE A 131 8.78 -0.83 6.12
C ILE A 131 8.24 -1.10 7.51
N MET A 132 7.82 -0.04 8.18
CA MET A 132 6.87 -0.13 9.28
C MET A 132 5.50 0.29 8.76
N ALA A 133 4.53 -0.61 8.86
CA ALA A 133 3.14 -0.37 8.52
C ALA A 133 2.31 -0.18 9.80
N PHE A 134 1.41 0.80 9.81
CA PHE A 134 0.55 1.13 10.94
C PHE A 134 -0.91 1.13 10.50
N ALA A 135 -1.79 0.65 11.39
CA ALA A 135 -3.22 0.84 11.32
C ALA A 135 -3.73 1.11 12.74
N GLY A 136 -3.97 2.38 13.07
CA GLY A 136 -4.30 2.78 14.44
C GLY A 136 -3.13 2.54 15.40
N ASP A 137 -3.36 1.75 16.46
CA ASP A 137 -2.32 1.37 17.44
C ASP A 137 -1.61 0.06 17.09
N GLN A 138 -2.04 -0.62 16.03
CA GLN A 138 -1.40 -1.83 15.53
C GLN A 138 -0.31 -1.45 14.53
N ALA A 139 0.84 -2.10 14.66
CA ALA A 139 1.96 -1.88 13.76
C ALA A 139 2.75 -3.15 13.49
N GLN A 140 3.36 -3.23 12.31
CA GLN A 140 4.16 -4.38 11.90
C GLN A 140 5.37 -3.92 11.09
N ASN A 141 6.53 -4.44 11.48
CA ASN A 141 7.75 -4.33 10.69
C ASN A 141 7.78 -5.46 9.66
N ILE A 142 7.89 -5.11 8.39
CA ILE A 142 7.88 -6.07 7.28
C ILE A 142 9.12 -5.85 6.45
N HIS A 143 9.97 -6.88 6.43
CA HIS A 143 11.15 -6.93 5.56
C HIS A 143 10.73 -7.32 4.15
N TYR A 144 11.25 -6.59 3.18
CA TYR A 144 11.15 -6.97 1.78
C TYR A 144 12.21 -8.04 1.47
N THR A 145 11.76 -9.15 0.89
CA THR A 145 12.65 -10.20 0.40
C THR A 145 12.35 -10.40 -1.09
N PRO A 146 13.33 -10.17 -1.98
CA PRO A 146 13.11 -10.39 -3.41
C PRO A 146 12.75 -11.86 -3.68
N ASP A 147 11.69 -12.06 -4.46
CA ASP A 147 11.39 -13.33 -5.11
C ASP A 147 12.02 -13.30 -6.50
N SER A 148 12.58 -14.42 -6.97
CA SER A 148 13.14 -14.50 -8.33
C SER A 148 12.12 -14.19 -9.42
N ASN A 149 10.82 -14.32 -9.12
CA ASN A 149 9.75 -14.15 -10.10
C ASN A 149 8.99 -12.81 -9.96
N SER A 150 9.29 -12.00 -8.95
CA SER A 150 8.53 -10.77 -8.69
C SER A 150 9.37 -9.67 -8.03
N THR A 151 9.23 -8.45 -8.53
CA THR A 151 9.86 -7.24 -7.96
C THR A 151 9.14 -6.72 -6.71
N PHE A 152 8.06 -7.38 -6.29
CA PHE A 152 7.28 -7.06 -5.10
C PHE A 152 6.72 -8.31 -4.41
N GLN A 153 6.34 -8.15 -3.15
CA GLN A 153 5.59 -9.15 -2.37
C GLN A 153 4.31 -8.51 -1.82
N LEU A 154 3.26 -9.31 -1.66
CA LEU A 154 2.05 -8.88 -0.97
C LEU A 154 2.22 -9.05 0.54
N ALA A 155 1.81 -8.05 1.31
CA ALA A 155 1.85 -8.06 2.76
C ALA A 155 0.51 -7.61 3.34
N ASN A 156 0.25 -7.97 4.59
CA ASN A 156 -0.96 -7.58 5.29
C ASN A 156 -0.69 -7.27 6.78
N LEU A 157 -1.59 -6.45 7.34
CA LEU A 157 -1.68 -6.12 8.76
C LEU A 157 -3.15 -6.23 9.18
N ASN A 158 -3.43 -7.16 10.09
CA ASN A 158 -4.76 -7.29 10.68
C ASN A 158 -4.88 -6.36 11.89
N PHE A 159 -5.99 -5.64 11.99
CA PHE A 159 -6.23 -4.71 13.11
C PHE A 159 -7.72 -4.67 13.48
N THR A 160 -8.01 -4.23 14.70
CA THR A 160 -9.38 -3.95 15.14
C THR A 160 -9.52 -2.44 15.29
N ALA A 161 -10.44 -1.84 14.53
CA ALA A 161 -10.63 -0.40 14.58
C ALA A 161 -11.14 0.06 15.95
N LYS A 162 -10.62 1.17 16.47
CA LYS A 162 -11.01 1.74 17.78
C LYS A 162 -11.93 2.94 17.68
N ALA A 163 -12.05 3.53 16.50
CA ALA A 163 -12.82 4.74 16.22
C ALA A 163 -13.51 4.63 14.85
N GLU A 164 -14.32 5.62 14.49
CA GLU A 164 -14.96 5.73 13.17
C GLU A 164 -13.98 6.08 12.04
N ARG A 165 -12.75 6.48 12.40
CA ARG A 165 -11.64 6.64 11.46
C ARG A 165 -10.38 6.00 12.02
N THR A 166 -9.62 5.33 11.18
CA THR A 166 -8.33 4.72 11.52
C THR A 166 -7.24 5.37 10.68
N ARG A 167 -6.16 5.79 11.32
CA ARG A 167 -4.95 6.24 10.63
C ARG A 167 -4.19 5.02 10.10
N ILE A 168 -3.97 4.95 8.79
CA ILE A 168 -3.01 4.03 8.19
C ILE A 168 -1.76 4.79 7.78
N ALA A 169 -0.59 4.19 7.96
CA ALA A 169 0.68 4.85 7.63
C ALA A 169 1.81 3.89 7.33
N PHE A 170 2.79 4.38 6.58
CA PHE A 170 3.99 3.66 6.20
C PHE A 170 5.23 4.56 6.33
N TYR A 171 6.34 3.99 6.77
CA TYR A 171 7.66 4.59 6.61
C TYR A 171 8.72 3.51 6.37
N SER A 172 9.85 3.89 5.78
CA SER A 172 11.00 2.99 5.64
C SER A 172 11.70 2.80 6.99
N VAL A 173 12.04 1.56 7.36
CA VAL A 173 12.78 1.30 8.60
C VAL A 173 14.21 1.84 8.53
N TYR A 174 14.78 1.87 7.33
CA TYR A 174 16.18 2.15 7.07
C TYR A 174 16.37 3.44 6.26
N TYR A 175 17.51 4.09 6.46
CA TYR A 175 18.01 5.14 5.59
C TYR A 175 18.89 4.52 4.52
N ASN A 176 18.29 4.19 3.38
CA ASN A 176 19.01 3.58 2.26
C ASN A 176 19.49 4.66 1.29
N THR A 177 20.64 4.38 0.67
CA THR A 177 21.15 5.13 -0.46
C THR A 177 21.39 4.21 -1.62
N ARG A 178 21.40 4.76 -2.82
CA ARG A 178 21.77 4.02 -4.03
C ARG A 178 23.21 3.53 -3.97
N THR A 179 23.46 2.41 -4.63
CA THR A 179 24.78 1.77 -4.62
C THR A 179 25.78 2.39 -5.59
N ASP A 180 25.32 3.11 -6.61
CA ASP A 180 26.15 3.73 -7.64
C ASP A 180 26.70 5.09 -7.22
N ASP A 181 25.84 6.01 -6.77
CA ASP A 181 26.27 7.36 -6.32
C ASP A 181 26.50 7.49 -4.81
N LYS A 182 26.09 6.47 -4.03
CA LYS A 182 26.26 6.35 -2.58
C LYS A 182 25.69 7.53 -1.76
N SER A 183 24.84 8.35 -2.37
CA SER A 183 24.38 9.61 -1.77
C SER A 183 22.90 9.88 -2.01
N SER A 184 22.35 9.44 -3.15
CA SER A 184 20.93 9.57 -3.42
C SER A 184 20.14 8.65 -2.50
N LEU A 185 19.19 9.25 -1.78
CA LEU A 185 18.22 8.51 -0.97
C LEU A 185 17.30 7.66 -1.88
N CYS A 186 16.98 6.48 -1.39
CA CYS A 186 16.10 5.50 -2.02
C CYS A 186 15.45 4.64 -0.93
N GLY A 187 14.49 3.81 -1.29
CA GLY A 187 13.90 2.91 -0.31
C GLY A 187 12.90 1.89 -0.86
N PRO A 188 12.13 1.25 0.03
CA PRO A 188 11.06 0.35 -0.38
C PRO A 188 9.94 1.11 -1.11
N VAL A 189 9.34 0.42 -2.06
CA VAL A 189 8.16 0.89 -2.80
C VAL A 189 6.91 0.29 -2.18
N VAL A 190 5.89 1.13 -1.95
CA VAL A 190 4.57 0.74 -1.46
C VAL A 190 3.53 1.08 -2.52
N ASP A 191 2.61 0.15 -2.75
CA ASP A 191 1.55 0.24 -3.76
C ASP A 191 0.34 -0.64 -3.39
N ASP A 192 -0.76 -0.52 -4.12
CA ASP A 192 -2.01 -1.29 -4.00
C ASP A 192 -2.54 -1.38 -2.54
N VAL A 193 -2.55 -0.25 -1.83
CA VAL A 193 -2.99 -0.20 -0.43
C VAL A 193 -4.50 -0.32 -0.35
N ARG A 194 -4.97 -1.27 0.46
CA ARG A 194 -6.39 -1.58 0.62
C ARG A 194 -6.70 -1.88 2.07
N VAL A 195 -7.88 -1.45 2.52
CA VAL A 195 -8.43 -1.76 3.84
C VAL A 195 -9.85 -2.25 3.67
N TRP A 196 -10.11 -3.48 4.10
CA TRP A 196 -11.45 -4.08 4.00
C TRP A 196 -11.81 -4.83 5.26
N PHE A 197 -13.11 -5.04 5.44
CA PHE A 197 -13.66 -5.75 6.59
C PHE A 197 -13.26 -7.23 6.58
N SER A 198 -12.65 -7.71 7.66
CA SER A 198 -12.30 -9.13 7.83
C SER A 198 -13.52 -9.89 8.36
N GLY A 199 -14.56 -10.01 7.53
CA GLY A 199 -15.72 -10.80 7.89
C GLY A 199 -15.35 -12.28 8.00
N ALA A 200 -15.45 -12.85 9.19
CA ALA A 200 -15.43 -14.30 9.34
C ALA A 200 -16.61 -14.85 8.53
N ARG A 201 -16.33 -15.51 7.39
CA ARG A 201 -17.29 -16.46 6.81
C ARG A 201 -17.46 -17.56 7.84
N ARG A 202 -18.44 -17.44 8.74
CA ARG A 202 -18.94 -18.60 9.47
C ARG A 202 -19.41 -19.57 8.39
N LEU A 203 -18.65 -20.63 8.13
CA LEU A 203 -19.22 -21.82 7.51
C LEU A 203 -20.28 -22.31 8.49
N GLY A 204 -21.53 -21.90 8.26
CA GLY A 204 -22.68 -22.50 8.90
C GLY A 204 -22.79 -23.92 8.37
N PHE A 205 -22.13 -24.87 9.03
CA PHE A 205 -22.54 -26.26 8.97
C PHE A 205 -23.93 -26.32 9.62
N GLY A 206 -24.96 -26.16 8.79
CA GLY A 206 -26.33 -26.46 9.18
C GLY A 206 -26.35 -27.89 9.70
N GLY A 207 -26.77 -28.05 10.95
CA GLY A 207 -26.88 -29.34 11.59
C GLY A 207 -27.80 -30.25 10.79
N LEU A 208 -27.23 -31.29 10.17
CA LEU A 208 -27.98 -32.47 9.78
C LEU A 208 -28.21 -33.28 11.07
N GLY A 209 -29.38 -33.11 11.68
CA GLY A 209 -29.87 -34.04 12.68
C GLY A 209 -30.10 -35.41 12.04
N LEU A 210 -29.16 -36.33 12.23
CA LEU A 210 -29.36 -37.74 11.95
C LEU A 210 -30.11 -38.36 13.13
N GLY A 211 -31.44 -38.41 12.98
CA GLY A 211 -32.33 -39.19 13.83
C GLY A 211 -32.03 -40.68 13.69
N LEU A 212 -31.83 -41.31 14.84
CA LEU A 212 -31.84 -42.76 15.04
C LEU A 212 -33.16 -43.37 14.54
N GLY A 213 -33.08 -44.40 13.70
CA GLY A 213 -34.21 -45.20 13.26
C GLY A 213 -33.78 -46.59 12.82
N LEU A 214 -33.77 -47.52 13.78
CA LEU A 214 -33.69 -48.97 13.58
C LEU A 214 -34.80 -49.46 12.63
N GLY A 215 -34.48 -50.37 11.69
CA GLY A 215 -35.48 -51.05 10.87
C GLY A 215 -34.91 -52.11 9.93
N LEU A 216 -34.84 -53.35 10.43
CA LEU A 216 -34.62 -54.58 9.67
C LEU A 216 -35.65 -54.76 8.54
N GLY A 217 -35.23 -55.31 7.39
CA GLY A 217 -36.15 -55.74 6.34
C GLY A 217 -35.49 -56.37 5.13
N LEU A 218 -35.18 -57.67 5.23
CA LEU A 218 -34.93 -58.59 4.11
C LEU A 218 -36.08 -58.54 3.10
N TRP A 219 -35.79 -58.38 1.80
CA TRP A 219 -36.62 -58.95 0.72
C TRP A 219 -35.74 -59.38 -0.45
N VAL A 220 -35.57 -60.71 -0.55
CA VAL A 220 -35.19 -61.43 -1.77
C VAL A 220 -36.49 -61.68 -2.54
N LEU A 221 -36.51 -61.44 -3.86
CA LEU A 221 -37.25 -62.25 -4.83
C LEU A 221 -36.83 -61.87 -6.25
N ALA A 222 -36.08 -62.77 -6.88
CA ALA A 222 -35.93 -62.86 -8.32
C ALA A 222 -37.00 -63.82 -8.83
N VAL A 223 -37.83 -63.41 -9.80
CA VAL A 223 -38.41 -64.29 -10.83
C VAL A 223 -38.64 -63.46 -12.09
N ALA A 224 -37.99 -63.88 -13.17
CA ALA A 224 -38.20 -63.46 -14.54
C ALA A 224 -39.56 -63.95 -15.07
N LEU A 225 -40.16 -63.23 -16.03
CA LEU A 225 -40.99 -63.81 -17.10
C LEU A 225 -41.26 -62.78 -18.21
N PHE A 226 -41.03 -63.26 -19.44
CA PHE A 226 -41.23 -62.69 -20.78
C PHE A 226 -40.16 -61.75 -21.33
#